data_AF-A0AAV1IH65-F1
#
_entry.id   AF-A0AAV1IH65-F1
#
_cell.length_a   1.000
_cell.length_b   1.000
_cell.length_c   1.000
_cell.angle_alpha   90.00
_cell.angle_beta   90.00
_cell.angle_gamma   90.00
#
_symmetry.space_group_name_H-M   'P 1'
#
loop_
_entity.id
_entity.type
_entity.pdbx_description
1 polymer ?
#
loop_
_entity_poly.entity_id
_entity_poly.type
_entity_poly.pdbx_seq_one_letter_code
_entity_poly.pdbx_strand_id
1 'polypeptide(L)' 'MADEETDPKAAIEEACKPDCIKPLLAYQQCVKRIEGKPEAHCTGQYFDYWHCVDSCAAPRLFSVLK' A
#
# COMPACT_ATOMS: atom_id res chain seq x y z
N MET A 1 -5.83 1.06 -31.89
CA MET A 1 -6.17 1.20 -30.46
C MET A 1 -5.03 0.56 -29.72
N ALA A 2 -4.22 1.35 -29.00
CA ALA A 2 -3.13 0.80 -28.22
C ALA A 2 -3.75 -0.04 -27.10
N ASP A 3 -3.41 -1.32 -27.06
CA ASP A 3 -3.68 -2.19 -25.93
C ASP A 3 -2.89 -1.57 -24.76
N GLU A 4 -3.56 -0.85 -23.86
CA GLU A 4 -2.92 -0.33 -22.65
C GLU A 4 -2.54 -1.53 -21.79
N GLU A 5 -1.27 -1.93 -21.91
CA GLU A 5 -0.68 -2.96 -21.07
C GLU A 5 -0.83 -2.54 -19.61
N THR A 6 -1.81 -3.15 -18.94
CA THR A 6 -2.21 -2.80 -17.58
C THR A 6 -1.10 -3.27 -16.64
N ASP A 7 -0.51 -2.36 -15.86
CA ASP A 7 0.53 -2.72 -14.89
C ASP A 7 -0.01 -3.78 -13.91
N PRO A 8 0.49 -5.03 -13.96
CA PRO A 8 -0.01 -6.10 -13.08
C PRO A 8 0.26 -5.78 -11.61
N LYS A 9 1.26 -4.94 -11.30
CA LYS A 9 1.56 -4.51 -9.94
C LYS A 9 0.36 -3.81 -9.30
N ALA A 10 -0.23 -2.82 -9.98
CA ALA A 10 -1.33 -2.04 -9.44
C ALA A 10 -2.55 -2.94 -9.08
N ALA A 11 -2.91 -3.85 -9.97
CA ALA A 11 -4.03 -4.78 -9.74
C ALA A 11 -3.76 -5.73 -8.55
N ILE A 12 -2.53 -6.23 -8.43
CA ILE A 12 -2.13 -7.13 -7.34
C ILE A 12 -2.07 -6.37 -6.00
N GLU A 13 -1.57 -5.14 -6.00
CA GLU A 13 -1.54 -4.30 -4.79
C GLU A 13 -2.96 -4.03 -4.28
N GLU A 14 -3.91 -3.64 -5.15
CA GLU A 14 -5.31 -3.45 -4.75
C GLU A 14 -5.93 -4.71 -4.13
N ALA A 15 -5.60 -5.89 -4.68
CA ALA A 15 -6.06 -7.17 -4.13
C ALA A 15 -5.44 -7.49 -2.76
N CYS A 16 -4.25 -6.96 -2.44
CA CYS A 16 -3.55 -7.16 -1.17
C CYS A 16 -3.92 -6.16 -0.08
N LYS A 17 -4.45 -4.97 -0.42
CA LYS A 17 -4.91 -3.96 0.56
C LYS A 17 -5.90 -4.47 1.62
N PRO A 18 -6.95 -5.27 1.29
CA PRO A 18 -7.90 -5.75 2.29
C PRO A 18 -7.29 -6.69 3.35
N ASP A 19 -6.16 -7.33 3.08
CA ASP A 19 -5.46 -8.17 4.07
C ASP A 19 -4.69 -7.32 5.10
N CYS A 20 -4.41 -6.05 4.75
CA CYS A 20 -3.57 -5.12 5.51
C CYS A 20 -4.38 -4.04 6.25
N ILE A 21 -5.62 -4.33 6.66
CA ILE A 21 -6.52 -3.36 7.31
C ILE A 21 -5.95 -2.83 8.64
N LYS A 22 -5.28 -3.66 9.44
CA LYS A 22 -4.74 -3.23 10.74
C LYS A 22 -3.73 -2.08 10.62
N PRO A 23 -2.64 -2.19 9.84
CA PRO A 23 -1.72 -1.06 9.65
C PRO A 23 -2.36 0.11 8.90
N LEU A 24 -3.32 -0.14 7.99
CA LEU A 24 -4.09 0.93 7.35
C LEU A 24 -4.85 1.80 8.37
N LEU A 25 -5.52 1.18 9.34
CA LEU A 25 -6.23 1.88 10.41
C LEU A 25 -5.26 2.69 11.29
N ALA A 26 -4.09 2.12 11.61
CA ALA A 26 -3.06 2.83 12.38
C ALA A 26 -2.53 4.07 11.62
N TYR A 27 -2.32 3.94 10.31
CA TYR A 27 -1.94 5.07 9.45
C TYR A 27 -3.02 6.15 9.42
N GLN A 28 -4.29 5.78 9.23
CA GLN A 28 -5.42 6.72 9.24
C GLN A 28 -5.57 7.45 10.58
N GLN A 29 -5.37 6.74 11.69
CA GLN A 29 -5.35 7.34 13.04
C GLN A 29 -4.19 8.34 13.18
N CYS A 30 -3.02 8.02 12.65
CA CYS A 30 -1.89 8.95 12.64
C CYS A 30 -2.21 10.20 11.83
N VAL A 31 -2.77 10.07 10.62
CA VAL A 31 -3.16 11.20 9.76
C VAL A 31 -4.09 12.17 10.50
N LYS A 32 -5.13 11.66 11.16
CA LYS A 32 -6.04 12.47 11.98
C LYS A 32 -5.34 13.15 13.16
N ARG A 33 -4.36 12.48 13.77
CA ARG A 33 -3.61 13.01 14.93
C ARG A 33 -2.66 14.17 14.56
N ILE A 34 -2.14 14.17 13.33
CA ILE A 34 -1.18 15.17 12.83
C ILE A 34 -1.84 16.29 12.02
N GLU A 35 -3.17 16.25 11.86
CA GLU A 35 -3.91 17.32 11.21
C GLU A 35 -3.62 18.67 11.90
N GLY A 36 -3.21 19.67 11.11
CA GLY A 36 -2.79 20.98 11.62
C GLY A 36 -1.39 21.05 12.24
N LYS A 37 -0.58 19.98 12.19
CA LYS A 37 0.80 19.94 12.70
C LYS A 37 1.80 19.80 11.54
N PRO A 38 2.33 20.91 10.99
CA PRO A 38 3.13 20.89 9.75
C PRO A 38 4.45 20.11 9.86
N GLU A 39 5.04 20.02 11.05
CA GLU A 39 6.28 19.27 11.29
C GLU A 39 6.05 17.78 11.63
N ALA A 40 4.79 17.34 11.76
CA ALA A 40 4.48 15.98 12.16
C ALA A 40 4.24 15.07 10.95
N HIS A 41 4.77 13.85 11.01
CA HIS A 41 4.75 12.89 9.90
C HIS A 41 4.36 11.48 10.36
N CYS A 42 3.70 10.73 9.46
CA CYS A 42 3.21 9.36 9.67
C CYS A 42 4.00 8.32 8.85
N THR A 43 5.25 8.62 8.50
CA THR A 43 6.10 7.77 7.64
C THR A 43 6.30 6.37 8.21
N GLY A 44 6.41 6.22 9.53
CA GLY A 44 6.49 4.90 10.18
C GLY A 44 5.25 4.04 9.91
N GLN A 45 4.05 4.57 10.20
CA GLN A 45 2.79 3.84 9.94
C GLN A 45 2.56 3.60 8.44
N TYR A 46 3.02 4.53 7.60
CA TYR A 46 2.99 4.35 6.16
C TYR A 46 3.88 3.18 5.72
N PHE A 47 5.10 3.08 6.24
CA PHE A 47 6.00 1.96 5.95
C PHE A 47 5.46 0.64 6.50
N ASP A 48 4.83 0.61 7.67
CA ASP A 48 4.20 -0.60 8.20
C ASP A 48 3.06 -1.10 7.29
N TYR A 49 2.24 -0.17 6.77
CA TYR A 49 1.17 -0.49 5.84
C TYR A 49 1.70 -1.03 4.51
N TRP A 50 2.66 -0.34 3.90
CA TRP A 50 3.24 -0.77 2.63
C TRP A 50 4.05 -2.05 2.76
N HIS A 51 4.76 -2.26 3.87
CA HIS A 51 5.46 -3.50 4.12
C HIS A 51 4.51 -4.71 4.10
N CYS A 52 3.30 -4.56 4.67
CA CYS A 52 2.27 -5.60 4.60
C CYS A 52 1.80 -5.84 3.16
N VAL A 53 1.48 -4.76 2.42
CA VAL A 53 1.01 -4.84 1.02
C VAL A 53 2.08 -5.47 0.13
N ASP A 54 3.33 -5.02 0.24
CA ASP A 54 4.49 -5.52 -0.51
C ASP A 54 4.77 -6.99 -0.20
N SER A 55 4.64 -7.41 1.07
CA SER A 55 4.81 -8.80 1.46
C SER A 55 3.79 -9.72 0.79
N CYS A 56 2.55 -9.24 0.59
CA CYS A 56 1.50 -9.95 -0.15
C CYS A 56 1.71 -9.90 -1.67
N ALA A 57 2.11 -8.73 -2.19
CA ALA A 57 2.22 -8.48 -3.63
C ALA A 57 3.44 -9.14 -4.25
N ALA A 58 4.59 -9.15 -3.56
CA ALA A 58 5.86 -9.66 -4.08
C ALA A 58 5.77 -11.08 -4.69
N PRO A 59 5.29 -12.13 -4.00
CA PRO A 59 5.22 -13.47 -4.59
C PRO A 59 4.24 -13.56 -5.77
N ARG A 60 3.19 -12.74 -5.78
CA ARG A 60 2.18 -12.72 -6.86
C ARG A 60 2.71 -11.99 -8.09
N LEU A 61 3.38 -10.86 -7.89
CA LEU A 61 3.94 -10.04 -8.95
C LEU A 61 5.02 -10.79 -9.73
N PHE A 62 5.97 -11.41 -9.04
CA PHE A 62 7.01 -12.21 -9.71
C PHE A 62 6.50 -13.51 -10.34
N SER A 63 5.26 -13.93 -10.04
CA SER A 63 4.64 -15.07 -10.73
C SER A 63 4.06 -14.71 -12.11
N VAL A 64 3.77 -13.43 -12.35
CA VAL A 64 3.17 -12.94 -13.61
C VAL A 64 4.16 -12.21 -14.51
N LEU A 65 5.26 -11.71 -13.95
CA LEU A 65 6.37 -11.12 -14.71
C LEU A 65 7.21 -12.22 -15.37
N LYS A 66 7.56 -12.03 -16.65
CA LYS A 66 8.41 -12.92 -17.47
C LYS A 66 9.83 -12.42 -17.56
#